data_AF-A0A1Y3TV84-F1
#
_entry.id   AF-A0A1Y3TV84-F1
#
_cell.length_a   1.000
_cell.length_b   1.000
_cell.length_c   1.000
_cell.angle_alpha   90.00
_cell.angle_beta   90.00
_cell.angle_gamma   90.00
#
_symmetry.space_group_name_H-M   'P 1'
#
loop_
_entity.id
_entity.type
_entity.pdbx_description
1 polymer ?
#
loop_
_entity_poly.entity_id
_entity_poly.type
_entity_poly.pdbx_seq_one_letter_code
_entity_poly.pdbx_strand_id
1 'polypeptide(L)'
;MFEAYITNTALYPMMGIEVGTTVHFPTTTQEVQAALAKIGIDGKRYSEVFITSFDSDVLGLYDYLDEYENIDELNELGHALLEVRDKGGLETFEAALVLGKHTGSVKDLINLTQNLDLYRFYPDISDDEGLGHLYADELGTIDIPEHIQGYFDYEAYGRDMRINEGGVFAPGGYVAADPVGFKEHYHGTQDIPPEHRVFAYPEKAEPVHSILGALKRFQEAPPAPQKGKAGPSHEER
;
A
#
# COMPACT_ATOMS: atom_id res chain seq x y z
N MET A 1 -2.44 -6.24 -4.21
CA MET A 1 -3.59 -5.41 -3.79
C MET A 1 -3.37 -5.05 -2.32
N PHE A 2 -4.03 -4.05 -1.74
CA PHE A 2 -3.62 -3.53 -0.42
C PHE A 2 -4.79 -3.27 0.54
N GLU A 3 -4.46 -3.18 1.82
CA GLU A 3 -5.39 -2.92 2.92
C GLU A 3 -4.81 -1.88 3.88
N ALA A 4 -5.72 -1.16 4.55
CA ALA A 4 -5.39 -0.17 5.57
C ALA A 4 -6.05 -0.56 6.89
N TYR A 5 -5.31 -0.46 8.00
CA TYR A 5 -5.87 -0.58 9.33
C TYR A 5 -6.30 0.80 9.84
N ILE A 6 -7.62 1.03 9.89
CA ILE A 6 -8.22 2.28 10.33
C ILE A 6 -8.57 2.22 11.82
N THR A 7 -8.39 3.33 12.53
CA THR A 7 -8.55 3.42 13.97
C THR A 7 -9.35 4.64 14.42
N ASN A 8 -10.02 4.50 15.56
CA ASN A 8 -10.67 5.59 16.27
C ASN A 8 -9.85 5.93 17.53
N THR A 9 -8.90 6.85 17.39
CA THR A 9 -7.98 7.26 18.45
C THR A 9 -8.69 7.93 19.64
N ALA A 10 -9.86 8.54 19.41
CA ALA A 10 -10.64 9.19 20.46
C ALA A 10 -11.18 8.21 21.51
N LEU A 11 -11.25 6.91 21.21
CA LEU A 11 -11.64 5.88 22.16
C LEU A 11 -10.49 5.36 23.02
N TYR A 12 -9.24 5.63 22.64
CA TYR A 12 -8.06 5.13 23.35
C TYR A 12 -8.03 5.55 24.83
N PRO A 13 -8.29 6.82 25.22
CA PRO A 13 -8.28 7.23 26.62
C PRO A 13 -9.35 6.54 27.47
N MET A 14 -10.43 6.05 26.84
CA MET A 14 -11.55 5.39 27.53
C MET A 14 -11.37 3.87 27.61
N MET A 15 -10.85 3.26 26.54
CA MET A 15 -10.74 1.80 26.42
C MET A 15 -9.40 1.25 26.89
N GLY A 16 -8.35 2.08 26.94
CA GLY A 16 -6.98 1.68 27.25
C GLY A 16 -6.35 0.76 26.19
N ILE A 17 -7.04 0.55 25.07
CA ILE A 17 -6.60 -0.23 23.90
C ILE A 17 -7.02 0.51 22.62
N GLU A 18 -6.30 0.27 21.55
CA GLU A 18 -6.65 0.77 20.21
C GLU A 18 -7.92 0.09 19.70
N VAL A 19 -8.83 0.88 19.13
CA VAL A 19 -10.06 0.39 18.51
C VAL A 19 -9.94 0.61 17.01
N GLY A 20 -9.62 -0.46 16.28
CA GLY A 20 -9.39 -0.41 14.84
C GLY A 20 -9.95 -1.61 14.07
N THR A 21 -9.95 -1.50 12.74
CA THR A 21 -10.33 -2.56 11.81
C THR A 21 -9.66 -2.36 10.46
N THR A 22 -9.50 -3.44 9.71
CA THR A 22 -8.97 -3.43 8.35
C THR A 22 -10.03 -3.06 7.31
N VAL A 23 -9.64 -2.30 6.29
CA VAL A 23 -10.38 -2.04 5.03
C VAL A 23 -9.49 -2.46 3.87
N HIS A 24 -10.00 -3.30 2.96
CA HIS A 24 -9.28 -3.76 1.77
C HIS A 24 -9.66 -2.92 0.56
N PHE A 25 -8.70 -2.52 -0.28
CA PHE A 25 -8.95 -1.68 -1.45
C PHE A 25 -8.74 -2.44 -2.77
N PRO A 26 -9.57 -2.19 -3.81
CA PRO A 26 -10.75 -1.33 -3.77
C PRO A 26 -11.88 -1.92 -2.92
N THR A 27 -12.77 -1.05 -2.44
CA THR A 27 -13.86 -1.33 -1.51
C THR A 27 -15.17 -0.72 -2.00
N THR A 28 -16.22 -0.85 -1.20
CA THR A 28 -17.54 -0.30 -1.43
C THR A 28 -17.99 0.60 -0.28
N THR A 29 -18.96 1.48 -0.53
CA THR A 29 -19.54 2.34 0.51
C THR A 29 -20.07 1.54 1.70
N GLN A 30 -20.68 0.37 1.44
CA GLN A 30 -21.25 -0.48 2.48
C GLN A 30 -20.16 -1.06 3.39
N GLU A 31 -19.03 -1.48 2.82
CA GLU A 31 -17.90 -2.00 3.57
C GLU A 31 -17.21 -0.90 4.40
N VAL A 32 -17.01 0.29 3.83
CA VAL A 32 -16.48 1.44 4.56
C VAL A 32 -17.41 1.81 5.72
N GLN A 33 -18.72 1.94 5.48
CA GLN A 33 -19.69 2.22 6.55
C GLN A 33 -19.69 1.15 7.64
N ALA A 34 -19.61 -0.14 7.27
CA ALA A 34 -19.52 -1.23 8.23
C ALA A 34 -18.25 -1.16 9.07
N ALA A 35 -17.11 -0.84 8.45
CA ALA A 35 -15.82 -0.65 9.12
C ALA A 35 -15.87 0.52 10.11
N LEU A 36 -16.37 1.68 9.68
CA LEU A 36 -16.54 2.87 10.53
C LEU A 36 -17.47 2.59 11.72
N ALA A 37 -18.61 1.93 11.47
CA ALA A 37 -19.56 1.57 12.52
C ALA A 37 -18.93 0.62 13.56
N LYS A 38 -18.11 -0.34 13.11
CA LYS A 38 -17.42 -1.30 13.98
C LYS A 38 -16.45 -0.62 14.95
N ILE A 39 -15.79 0.46 14.52
CA ILE A 39 -14.87 1.25 15.36
C ILE A 39 -15.53 2.47 16.01
N GLY A 40 -16.84 2.61 15.88
CA GLY A 40 -17.63 3.64 16.55
C GLY A 40 -17.49 5.04 15.96
N ILE A 41 -17.06 5.17 14.71
CA ILE A 41 -17.04 6.44 13.96
C ILE A 41 -18.43 6.67 13.36
N ASP A 42 -19.07 7.77 13.75
CA ASP A 42 -20.47 8.08 13.44
C ASP A 42 -20.65 9.41 12.68
N GLY A 43 -19.56 10.15 12.45
CA GLY A 43 -19.59 11.46 11.80
C GLY A 43 -20.24 12.56 12.64
N LYS A 44 -20.52 12.30 13.93
CA LYS A 44 -21.14 13.25 14.87
C LYS A 44 -20.22 13.51 16.04
N ARG A 45 -20.05 12.49 16.89
CA ARG A 45 -19.19 12.56 18.07
C ARG A 45 -17.77 12.11 17.73
N TYR A 46 -17.66 11.11 16.86
CA TYR A 46 -16.40 10.59 16.38
C TYR A 46 -16.42 10.63 14.86
N SER A 47 -15.66 11.55 14.27
CA SER A 47 -15.61 11.79 12.82
C SER A 47 -14.22 11.52 12.22
N GLU A 48 -13.16 11.64 13.02
CA GLU A 48 -11.79 11.46 12.54
C GLU A 48 -11.42 9.98 12.46
N VAL A 49 -10.86 9.60 11.32
CA VAL A 49 -10.31 8.27 11.03
C VAL A 49 -8.80 8.43 10.90
N PHE A 50 -8.03 7.56 11.55
CA PHE A 50 -6.58 7.50 11.41
C PHE A 50 -6.18 6.16 10.80
N ILE A 51 -5.23 6.15 9.87
CA ILE A 51 -4.65 4.92 9.34
C ILE A 51 -3.34 4.67 10.08
N THR A 52 -3.22 3.53 10.77
CA THR A 52 -2.01 3.23 11.57
C THR A 52 -1.07 2.25 10.90
N SER A 53 -1.54 1.51 9.89
CA SER A 53 -0.70 0.63 9.08
C SER A 53 -1.34 0.31 7.74
N PHE A 54 -0.50 -0.01 6.77
CA PHE A 54 -0.88 -0.60 5.49
C PHE A 54 -0.25 -1.98 5.34
N ASP A 55 -0.95 -2.88 4.66
CA ASP A 55 -0.39 -4.14 4.16
C ASP A 55 -0.72 -4.27 2.67
N SER A 56 0.18 -4.81 1.87
CA SER A 56 0.10 -4.74 0.41
C SER A 56 0.88 -5.87 -0.26
N ASP A 57 0.27 -6.52 -1.23
CA ASP A 57 0.99 -7.41 -2.16
C ASP A 57 1.83 -6.64 -3.20
N VAL A 58 1.60 -5.33 -3.34
CA VAL A 58 2.39 -4.46 -4.22
C VAL A 58 3.63 -4.01 -3.46
N LEU A 59 4.81 -4.41 -3.93
CA LEU A 59 6.08 -4.16 -3.26
C LEU A 59 6.38 -2.66 -3.18
N GLY A 60 6.78 -2.20 -1.99
CA GLY A 60 7.18 -0.81 -1.74
C GLY A 60 6.04 0.21 -1.68
N LEU A 61 4.77 -0.20 -1.89
CA LEU A 61 3.64 0.72 -1.89
C LEU A 61 3.45 1.45 -0.55
N TYR A 62 3.60 0.72 0.56
CA TYR A 62 3.36 1.24 1.91
C TYR A 62 4.32 2.37 2.31
N ASP A 63 5.51 2.46 1.71
CA ASP A 63 6.50 3.51 1.98
C ASP A 63 6.04 4.90 1.50
N TYR A 64 4.97 4.96 0.70
CA TYR A 64 4.43 6.15 0.05
C TYR A 64 3.01 6.53 0.51
N LEU A 65 2.50 5.88 1.56
CA LEU A 65 1.17 6.13 2.13
C LEU A 65 1.29 6.65 3.56
N ASP A 66 0.47 7.63 3.93
CA ASP A 66 0.48 8.24 5.26
C ASP A 66 -0.74 7.92 6.16
N GLU A 67 -0.73 8.47 7.37
CA GLU A 67 -1.76 8.21 8.39
C GLU A 67 -3.08 8.97 8.17
N TYR A 68 -3.11 9.94 7.25
CA TYR A 68 -4.24 10.83 6.94
C TYR A 68 -4.76 10.67 5.51
N GLU A 69 -4.35 9.60 4.82
CA GLU A 69 -4.76 9.37 3.44
C GLU A 69 -6.29 9.35 3.29
N ASN A 70 -6.75 9.93 2.18
CA ASN A 70 -8.16 10.00 1.87
C ASN A 70 -8.68 8.64 1.41
N ILE A 71 -9.72 8.12 2.06
CA ILE A 71 -10.31 6.80 1.75
C ILE A 71 -10.81 6.70 0.29
N ASP A 72 -11.34 7.78 -0.29
CA ASP A 72 -11.74 7.78 -1.70
C ASP A 72 -10.54 7.75 -2.63
N GLU A 73 -9.45 8.46 -2.31
CA GLU A 73 -8.21 8.42 -3.10
C GLU A 73 -7.52 7.05 -3.00
N LEU A 74 -7.48 6.44 -1.81
CA LEU A 74 -7.00 5.07 -1.64
C LEU A 74 -7.85 4.08 -2.43
N ASN A 75 -9.16 4.30 -2.50
CA ASN A 75 -10.04 3.46 -3.31
C ASN A 75 -9.77 3.60 -4.80
N GLU A 76 -9.58 4.83 -5.28
CA GLU A 76 -9.18 5.11 -6.66
C GLU A 76 -7.82 4.47 -7.00
N LEU A 77 -6.82 4.60 -6.12
CA LEU A 77 -5.54 3.93 -6.26
C LEU A 77 -5.70 2.41 -6.31
N GLY A 78 -6.57 1.84 -5.48
CA GLY A 78 -6.92 0.43 -5.52
C GLY A 78 -7.43 -0.01 -6.89
N HIS A 79 -8.38 0.73 -7.47
CA HIS A 79 -8.89 0.47 -8.82
C HIS A 79 -7.80 0.60 -9.90
N ALA A 80 -7.01 1.67 -9.84
CA ALA A 80 -5.93 1.90 -10.80
C ALA A 80 -4.86 0.79 -10.77
N LEU A 81 -4.50 0.31 -9.59
CA LEU A 81 -3.56 -0.80 -9.42
C LEU A 81 -4.12 -2.14 -9.92
N LEU A 82 -5.43 -2.39 -9.78
CA LEU A 82 -6.06 -3.56 -10.39
C LEU A 82 -5.92 -3.51 -11.92
N GLU A 83 -6.17 -2.37 -12.54
CA GLU A 83 -6.01 -2.23 -13.98
C GLU A 83 -4.57 -2.43 -14.43
N VAL A 84 -3.60 -1.87 -13.69
CA VAL A 84 -2.17 -2.06 -13.95
C VAL A 84 -1.82 -3.55 -13.90
N ARG A 85 -2.26 -4.25 -12.85
CA ARG A 85 -2.03 -5.69 -12.70
C ARG A 85 -2.64 -6.48 -13.85
N ASP A 86 -3.89 -6.19 -14.21
CA ASP A 86 -4.61 -6.91 -15.27
C ASP A 86 -3.96 -6.69 -16.66
N LYS A 87 -3.26 -5.56 -16.84
CA LYS A 87 -2.43 -5.25 -18.01
C LYS A 87 -0.98 -5.80 -17.91
N GLY A 88 -0.62 -6.45 -16.81
CA GLY A 88 0.72 -7.00 -16.56
C GLY A 88 1.78 -5.95 -16.22
N GLY A 89 1.39 -4.73 -15.83
CA GLY A 89 2.31 -3.61 -15.56
C GLY A 89 2.77 -3.49 -14.11
N LEU A 90 2.48 -4.48 -13.25
CA LEU A 90 2.71 -4.34 -11.81
C LEU A 90 4.21 -4.28 -11.46
N GLU A 91 5.05 -5.11 -12.09
CA GLU A 91 6.51 -5.09 -11.88
C GLU A 91 7.11 -3.74 -12.32
N THR A 92 6.64 -3.18 -13.44
CA THR A 92 7.04 -1.83 -13.87
C THR A 92 6.63 -0.77 -12.86
N PHE A 93 5.44 -0.86 -12.28
CA PHE A 93 4.99 0.05 -11.23
C PHE A 93 5.85 -0.05 -9.97
N GLU A 94 6.11 -1.26 -9.49
CA GLU A 94 6.98 -1.51 -8.33
C GLU A 94 8.41 -0.99 -8.56
N ALA A 95 8.95 -1.21 -9.76
CA ALA A 95 10.25 -0.66 -10.12
C ALA A 95 10.22 0.87 -10.19
N ALA A 96 9.15 1.46 -10.71
CA ALA A 96 8.95 2.91 -10.74
C ALA A 96 8.88 3.51 -9.32
N LEU A 97 8.31 2.79 -8.36
CA LEU A 97 8.35 3.18 -6.95
C LEU A 97 9.79 3.26 -6.43
N VAL A 98 10.63 2.28 -6.74
CA VAL A 98 12.06 2.30 -6.35
C VAL A 98 12.80 3.46 -7.02
N LEU A 99 12.46 3.80 -8.26
CA LEU A 99 13.02 4.96 -8.94
C LEU A 99 12.65 6.29 -8.26
N GLY A 100 11.53 6.34 -7.53
CA GLY A 100 11.17 7.44 -6.63
C GLY A 100 10.82 8.75 -7.34
N LYS A 101 10.46 8.69 -8.63
CA LYS A 101 9.99 9.85 -9.41
C LYS A 101 8.46 9.82 -9.45
N HIS A 102 7.83 10.90 -8.98
CA HIS A 102 6.36 11.03 -8.87
C HIS A 102 5.75 10.00 -7.91
N THR A 103 6.24 9.97 -6.67
CA THR A 103 5.77 9.06 -5.62
C THR A 103 5.46 9.79 -4.30
N GLY A 104 5.33 11.12 -4.30
CA GLY A 104 5.25 11.92 -3.07
C GLY A 104 3.87 11.93 -2.40
N SER A 105 2.85 11.34 -3.01
CA SER A 105 1.47 11.33 -2.51
C SER A 105 0.63 10.27 -3.23
N VAL A 106 -0.53 9.90 -2.68
CA VAL A 106 -1.50 9.04 -3.37
C VAL A 106 -1.90 9.60 -4.74
N LYS A 107 -2.03 10.93 -4.86
CA LYS A 107 -2.25 11.61 -6.16
C LYS A 107 -1.14 11.26 -7.16
N ASP A 108 0.12 11.32 -6.74
CA ASP A 108 1.25 10.99 -7.61
C ASP A 108 1.24 9.51 -7.98
N LEU A 109 0.90 8.62 -7.04
CA LEU A 109 0.77 7.17 -7.30
C LEU A 109 -0.34 6.87 -8.32
N ILE A 110 -1.51 7.52 -8.21
CA ILE A 110 -2.59 7.39 -9.18
C ILE A 110 -2.13 7.87 -10.57
N ASN A 111 -1.39 8.98 -10.65
CA ASN A 111 -0.83 9.43 -11.92
C ASN A 111 0.24 8.47 -12.45
N LEU A 112 1.06 7.89 -11.57
CA LEU A 112 2.11 6.94 -11.94
C LEU A 112 1.53 5.71 -12.64
N THR A 113 0.41 5.16 -12.12
CA THR A 113 -0.28 4.02 -12.77
C THR A 113 -0.70 4.30 -14.22
N GLN A 114 -0.92 5.57 -14.58
CA GLN A 114 -1.35 6.01 -15.91
C GLN A 114 -0.20 6.39 -16.85
N ASN A 115 1.04 6.49 -16.32
CA ASN A 115 2.24 6.92 -17.06
C ASN A 115 3.29 5.81 -17.17
N LEU A 116 2.92 4.54 -16.93
CA LEU A 116 3.86 3.42 -16.93
C LEU A 116 4.52 3.18 -18.30
N ASP A 117 3.93 3.67 -19.39
CA ASP A 117 4.51 3.63 -20.74
C ASP A 117 5.80 4.47 -20.87
N LEU A 118 6.05 5.40 -19.94
CA LEU A 118 7.28 6.19 -19.88
C LEU A 118 8.45 5.46 -19.22
N TYR A 119 8.18 4.30 -18.60
CA TYR A 119 9.16 3.52 -17.85
C TYR A 119 9.59 2.32 -18.69
N ARG A 120 10.89 2.23 -18.95
CA ARG A 120 11.53 1.07 -19.58
C ARG A 120 11.99 0.14 -18.48
N PHE A 121 11.24 -0.95 -18.29
CA PHE A 121 11.57 -2.02 -17.37
C PHE A 121 12.20 -3.19 -18.12
N TYR A 122 13.37 -3.61 -17.66
CA TYR A 122 14.12 -4.73 -18.19
C TYR A 122 14.18 -5.82 -17.10
N PRO A 123 13.36 -6.88 -17.22
CA PRO A 123 13.32 -7.93 -16.22
C PRO A 123 14.64 -8.69 -16.14
N ASP A 124 14.90 -9.30 -14.98
CA ASP A 124 16.06 -10.15 -14.70
C ASP A 124 17.45 -9.48 -14.77
N ILE A 125 17.52 -8.17 -15.00
CA ILE A 125 18.76 -7.39 -14.94
C ILE A 125 18.95 -6.83 -13.52
N SER A 126 19.97 -7.31 -12.82
CA SER A 126 20.19 -7.01 -11.40
C SER A 126 21.54 -6.35 -11.07
N ASP A 127 22.41 -6.21 -12.07
CA ASP A 127 23.75 -5.61 -11.92
C ASP A 127 24.20 -4.85 -13.18
N ASP A 128 25.29 -4.11 -13.03
CA ASP A 128 25.86 -3.26 -14.08
C ASP A 128 26.43 -4.12 -15.24
N GLU A 129 26.90 -5.34 -15.00
CA GLU A 129 27.39 -6.26 -16.04
C GLU A 129 26.26 -6.74 -16.96
N GLY A 130 25.16 -7.24 -16.38
CA GLY A 130 23.97 -7.64 -17.14
C GLY A 130 23.36 -6.48 -17.92
N LEU A 131 23.35 -5.29 -17.33
CA LEU A 131 22.92 -4.07 -18.02
C LEU A 131 23.85 -3.74 -19.21
N GLY A 132 25.15 -3.91 -19.04
CA GLY A 132 26.13 -3.74 -20.11
C GLY A 132 25.87 -4.68 -21.29
N HIS A 133 25.61 -5.96 -21.01
CA HIS A 133 25.23 -6.94 -22.02
C HIS A 133 23.93 -6.58 -22.73
N LEU A 134 22.88 -6.19 -21.99
CA LEU A 134 21.63 -5.72 -22.58
C LEU A 134 21.88 -4.58 -23.58
N TYR A 135 22.64 -3.57 -23.18
CA TYR A 135 22.89 -2.39 -24.01
C TYR A 135 23.79 -2.68 -25.22
N ALA A 136 24.82 -3.50 -25.05
CA ALA A 136 25.77 -3.83 -26.10
C ALA A 136 25.21 -4.86 -27.08
N ASP A 137 24.70 -5.97 -26.57
CA ASP A 137 24.38 -7.16 -27.37
C ASP A 137 22.93 -7.14 -27.88
N GLU A 138 21.96 -6.73 -27.04
CA GLU A 138 20.53 -6.74 -27.42
C GLU A 138 20.07 -5.43 -28.04
N LEU A 139 20.44 -4.30 -27.43
CA LEU A 139 20.06 -2.97 -27.93
C LEU A 139 21.02 -2.43 -29.00
N GLY A 140 22.20 -3.05 -29.17
CA GLY A 140 23.16 -2.73 -30.23
C GLY A 140 23.68 -1.29 -30.15
N THR A 141 23.82 -0.73 -28.95
CA THR A 141 24.20 0.68 -28.76
C THR A 141 25.69 0.97 -29.04
N ILE A 142 26.50 -0.08 -29.16
CA ILE A 142 27.92 -0.02 -29.49
C ILE A 142 28.29 -1.20 -30.40
N ASP A 143 29.15 -0.95 -31.40
CA ASP A 143 29.69 -2.00 -32.26
C ASP A 143 31.03 -2.50 -31.68
N ILE A 144 31.01 -3.70 -31.08
CA ILE A 144 32.17 -4.34 -30.47
C ILE A 144 32.70 -5.43 -31.41
N PRO A 145 33.91 -5.26 -31.98
CA PRO A 145 34.52 -6.28 -32.83
C PRO A 145 34.63 -7.64 -32.12
N GLU A 146 34.26 -8.73 -32.81
CA GLU A 146 34.21 -10.10 -32.28
C GLU A 146 35.49 -10.51 -31.52
N HIS A 147 36.67 -10.16 -32.05
CA HIS A 147 37.95 -10.51 -31.45
C HIS A 147 38.28 -9.79 -30.14
N ILE A 148 37.52 -8.75 -29.76
CA ILE A 148 37.68 -8.04 -28.47
C ILE A 148 36.47 -8.21 -27.55
N GLN A 149 35.38 -8.86 -27.96
CA GLN A 149 34.17 -9.02 -27.14
C GLN A 149 34.48 -9.63 -25.76
N GLY A 150 35.29 -10.69 -25.71
CA GLY A 150 35.69 -11.32 -24.45
C GLY A 150 36.62 -10.49 -23.54
N TYR A 151 37.04 -9.29 -23.99
CA TYR A 151 37.86 -8.35 -23.23
C TYR A 151 37.15 -7.01 -22.98
N PHE A 152 35.92 -6.85 -23.48
CA PHE A 152 35.14 -5.65 -23.28
C PHE A 152 34.63 -5.59 -21.83
N ASP A 153 34.70 -4.42 -21.22
CA ASP A 153 34.27 -4.20 -19.84
C ASP A 153 32.78 -3.86 -19.82
N TYR A 154 31.95 -4.90 -19.85
CA TYR A 154 30.49 -4.77 -19.84
C TYR A 154 29.98 -4.13 -18.54
N GLU A 155 30.60 -4.44 -17.40
CA GLU A 155 30.23 -3.84 -16.11
C GLU A 155 30.43 -2.31 -16.12
N ALA A 156 31.60 -1.84 -16.56
CA ALA A 156 31.85 -0.40 -16.66
C ALA A 156 30.89 0.27 -17.66
N TYR A 157 30.61 -0.38 -18.79
CA TYR A 157 29.71 0.14 -19.80
C TYR A 157 28.26 0.25 -19.29
N GLY A 158 27.73 -0.80 -18.67
CA GLY A 158 26.38 -0.80 -18.10
C GLY A 158 26.24 0.21 -16.96
N ARG A 159 27.26 0.35 -16.11
CA ARG A 159 27.29 1.40 -15.08
C ARG A 159 27.18 2.80 -15.68
N ASP A 160 27.91 3.08 -16.76
CA ASP A 160 27.82 4.36 -17.46
C ASP A 160 26.42 4.57 -18.05
N MET A 161 25.82 3.55 -18.65
CA MET A 161 24.43 3.62 -19.14
C MET A 161 23.46 3.96 -18.02
N ARG A 162 23.54 3.25 -16.89
CA ARG A 162 22.70 3.49 -15.71
C ARG A 162 22.79 4.92 -15.19
N ILE A 163 24.01 5.42 -15.05
CA ILE A 163 24.25 6.79 -14.57
C ILE A 163 23.68 7.81 -15.55
N ASN A 164 23.91 7.62 -16.86
CA ASN A 164 23.52 8.57 -17.88
C ASN A 164 22.00 8.69 -18.05
N GLU A 165 21.27 7.58 -17.92
CA GLU A 165 19.80 7.61 -17.99
C GLU A 165 19.12 7.78 -16.63
N GLY A 166 19.89 7.72 -15.54
CA GLY A 166 19.40 7.85 -14.18
C GLY A 166 18.43 6.73 -13.79
N GLY A 167 18.71 5.50 -14.20
CA GLY A 167 17.94 4.31 -13.83
C GLY A 167 18.43 3.65 -12.55
N VAL A 168 17.67 2.67 -12.07
CA VAL A 168 17.90 1.95 -10.82
C VAL A 168 17.63 0.45 -10.97
N PHE A 169 18.35 -0.36 -10.19
CA PHE A 169 17.99 -1.77 -9.98
C PHE A 169 16.86 -1.85 -8.96
N ALA A 170 15.79 -2.55 -9.31
CA ALA A 170 14.61 -2.76 -8.51
C ALA A 170 14.35 -4.28 -8.35
N PRO A 171 13.44 -4.69 -7.45
CA PRO A 171 12.99 -6.08 -7.42
C PRO A 171 12.55 -6.54 -8.81
N GLY A 172 13.09 -7.68 -9.26
CA GLY A 172 12.73 -8.28 -10.56
C GLY A 172 13.44 -7.70 -11.78
N GLY A 173 14.15 -6.56 -11.70
CA GLY A 173 14.86 -6.03 -12.87
C GLY A 173 15.41 -4.61 -12.76
N TYR A 174 15.78 -4.05 -13.91
CA TYR A 174 16.31 -2.70 -14.04
C TYR A 174 15.25 -1.77 -14.65
N VAL A 175 15.15 -0.54 -14.14
CA VAL A 175 14.20 0.46 -14.67
C VAL A 175 14.87 1.80 -14.93
N ALA A 176 14.48 2.40 -16.05
CA ALA A 176 14.77 3.79 -16.38
C ALA A 176 13.49 4.47 -16.88
N ALA A 177 13.39 5.79 -16.72
CA ALA A 177 12.22 6.56 -17.14
C ALA A 177 12.62 7.75 -18.01
N ASP A 178 11.76 8.13 -18.94
CA ASP A 178 11.84 9.43 -19.62
C ASP A 178 10.89 10.43 -18.94
N PRO A 179 11.39 11.28 -18.01
CA PRO A 179 10.54 12.15 -17.21
C PRO A 179 9.95 13.32 -18.01
N VAL A 180 10.45 13.60 -19.23
CA VAL A 180 9.98 14.74 -20.03
C VAL A 180 8.53 14.54 -20.48
N GLY A 181 8.08 13.28 -20.56
CA GLY A 181 6.74 12.91 -21.00
C GLY A 181 5.66 12.84 -19.93
N PHE A 182 5.99 13.00 -18.64
CA PHE A 182 5.04 12.72 -17.54
C PHE A 182 3.82 13.66 -17.60
N LYS A 183 2.62 13.09 -17.53
CA LYS A 183 1.36 13.82 -17.58
C LYS A 183 0.56 13.61 -16.30
N GLU A 184 0.15 14.72 -15.69
CA GLU A 184 -0.87 14.69 -14.64
C GLU A 184 -2.26 14.52 -15.29
N HIS A 185 -2.81 13.31 -15.15
CA HIS A 185 -4.17 12.97 -15.53
C HIS A 185 -5.15 13.16 -14.38
N TYR A 186 -4.71 12.86 -13.16
CA TYR A 186 -5.49 12.96 -11.93
C TYR A 186 -5.08 14.19 -11.11
N HIS A 187 -6.04 15.06 -10.81
CA HIS A 187 -5.82 16.36 -10.15
C HIS A 187 -6.37 16.41 -8.71
N GLY A 188 -6.96 15.31 -8.21
CA GLY A 188 -7.55 15.21 -6.88
C GLY A 188 -8.96 14.64 -6.88
N THR A 189 -9.60 14.62 -5.70
CA THR A 189 -10.88 13.93 -5.44
C THR A 189 -12.03 14.27 -6.38
N GLN A 190 -12.02 15.46 -7.00
CA GLN A 190 -13.00 15.86 -8.01
C GLN A 190 -12.97 15.00 -9.29
N ASP A 191 -11.83 14.38 -9.60
CA ASP A 191 -11.64 13.54 -10.79
C ASP A 191 -12.04 12.08 -10.52
N ILE A 192 -12.22 11.68 -9.26
CA ILE A 192 -12.61 10.31 -8.89
C ILE A 192 -14.01 10.01 -9.46
N PRO A 193 -14.20 8.90 -10.20
CA PRO A 193 -15.51 8.47 -10.67
C PRO A 193 -16.52 8.34 -9.50
N PRO A 194 -17.80 8.73 -9.66
CA PRO A 194 -18.80 8.63 -8.60
C PRO A 194 -18.91 7.24 -7.95
N GLU A 195 -18.71 6.18 -8.73
CA GLU A 195 -18.71 4.78 -8.30
C GLU A 195 -17.51 4.40 -7.42
N HIS A 196 -16.40 5.13 -7.51
CA HIS A 196 -15.21 4.91 -6.68
C HIS A 196 -15.19 5.80 -5.44
N ARG A 197 -16.10 6.78 -5.32
CA ARG A 197 -16.30 7.60 -4.12
C ARG A 197 -17.11 6.81 -3.10
N VAL A 198 -16.41 6.17 -2.17
CA VAL A 198 -16.95 5.18 -1.23
C VAL A 198 -17.11 5.72 0.19
N PHE A 199 -16.40 6.79 0.56
CA PHE A 199 -16.44 7.31 1.91
C PHE A 199 -17.81 7.92 2.23
N ALA A 200 -18.50 7.30 3.18
CA ALA A 200 -19.72 7.84 3.76
C ALA A 200 -19.80 7.42 5.23
N TYR A 201 -20.25 8.33 6.10
CA TYR A 201 -20.55 7.98 7.48
C TYR A 201 -21.76 7.02 7.55
N PRO A 202 -21.84 6.16 8.59
CA PRO A 202 -22.98 5.24 8.75
C PRO A 202 -24.31 5.98 8.94
N GLU A 203 -25.37 5.61 8.20
CA GLU A 203 -26.71 6.24 8.29
C GLU A 203 -27.40 6.01 9.65
N LYS A 204 -27.12 4.87 10.28
CA LYS A 204 -27.63 4.49 11.60
C LYS A 204 -26.46 4.02 12.42
N ALA A 205 -25.81 4.93 13.13
CA ALA A 205 -24.97 4.54 14.25
C ALA A 205 -25.88 3.85 15.27
N GLU A 206 -25.95 2.51 15.26
CA GLU A 206 -26.38 1.82 16.46
C GLU A 206 -25.42 2.29 17.56
N PRO A 207 -25.94 2.81 18.68
CA PRO A 207 -25.07 3.31 19.72
C PRO A 207 -24.14 2.15 20.10
N VAL A 208 -22.85 2.44 20.22
CA VAL A 208 -21.81 1.54 20.75
C VAL A 208 -22.09 1.15 22.22
N HIS A 209 -23.36 1.23 22.66
CA HIS A 209 -23.93 0.66 23.87
C HIS A 209 -23.76 -0.85 23.96
N SER A 210 -23.50 -1.57 22.85
CA SER A 210 -23.17 -2.99 22.94
C SER A 210 -21.81 -3.21 23.61
N ILE A 211 -20.75 -2.55 23.11
CA ILE A 211 -19.39 -2.73 23.67
C ILE A 211 -19.23 -1.90 24.94
N LEU A 212 -19.56 -0.61 24.92
CA LEU A 212 -19.43 0.26 26.09
C LEU A 212 -20.38 -0.18 27.21
N GLY A 213 -21.59 -0.64 26.87
CA GLY A 213 -22.55 -1.14 27.84
C GLY A 213 -22.23 -2.55 28.35
N ALA A 214 -21.67 -3.44 27.52
CA ALA A 214 -21.11 -4.70 28.01
C ALA A 214 -19.95 -4.45 28.96
N LEU A 215 -19.02 -3.56 28.62
CA LEU A 215 -17.87 -3.21 29.47
C LEU A 215 -18.29 -2.49 30.75
N LYS A 216 -19.26 -1.57 30.70
CA LYS A 216 -19.84 -0.96 31.90
C LYS A 216 -20.47 -2.01 32.81
N ARG A 217 -21.22 -2.97 32.26
CA ARG A 217 -21.77 -4.10 33.04
C ARG A 217 -20.68 -4.99 33.63
N PHE A 218 -19.56 -5.19 32.93
CA PHE A 218 -18.40 -5.92 33.46
C PHE A 218 -17.71 -5.16 34.60
N GLN A 219 -17.63 -3.83 34.53
CA GLN A 219 -17.06 -3.00 35.60
C GLN A 219 -18.03 -2.84 36.79
N GLU A 220 -19.34 -2.73 36.53
CA GLU A 220 -20.40 -2.58 37.56
C GLU A 220 -20.75 -3.93 38.23
N ALA A 221 -20.59 -5.05 37.53
CA ALA A 221 -20.83 -6.41 38.04
C ALA A 221 -19.84 -7.42 37.44
N PRO A 222 -18.61 -7.54 38.00
CA PRO A 222 -17.64 -8.53 37.57
C PRO A 222 -18.23 -9.95 37.74
N PRO A 223 -18.05 -10.87 36.76
CA PRO A 223 -18.54 -12.24 36.91
C PRO A 223 -17.89 -12.90 38.12
N ALA A 224 -18.71 -13.55 38.96
CA ALA A 224 -18.23 -14.22 40.16
C ALA A 224 -17.19 -15.30 39.81
N PRO A 225 -16.10 -15.43 40.57
CA PRO A 225 -15.08 -16.44 40.30
C PRO A 225 -15.72 -17.83 40.40
N GLN A 226 -15.68 -18.59 39.30
CA GLN A 226 -16.02 -19.99 39.33
C GLN A 226 -15.03 -20.71 40.25
N LYS A 227 -15.48 -21.07 41.46
CA LYS A 227 -14.75 -21.97 42.34
C LYS A 227 -14.66 -23.34 41.65
N GLY A 228 -13.54 -23.59 40.99
CA GLY A 228 -13.09 -24.95 40.69
C GLY A 228 -13.07 -25.74 42.00
N LYS A 229 -13.76 -26.88 42.01
CA LYS A 229 -13.84 -27.77 43.17
C LYS A 229 -12.42 -28.14 43.62
N ALA A 230 -12.14 -27.89 44.90
CA ALA A 230 -10.97 -28.37 45.60
C ALA A 230 -10.85 -29.89 45.47
N GLY A 231 -9.64 -30.38 45.20
CA GLY A 231 -9.32 -31.80 45.24
C GLY A 231 -9.42 -32.36 46.67
N PRO A 232 -9.58 -33.68 46.85
CA PRO A 232 -9.40 -34.30 48.15
C PRO A 232 -7.93 -34.61 48.43
N SER A 233 -7.59 -34.30 49.66
CA SER A 233 -6.37 -34.51 50.44
C SER A 233 -5.85 -35.94 50.48
N HIS A 234 -4.51 -36.02 50.59
CA HIS A 234 -3.74 -37.15 51.10
C HIS A 234 -4.29 -37.71 52.42
N GLU A 235 -4.33 -39.04 52.55
CA GLU A 235 -4.17 -39.75 53.83
C GLU A 235 -3.13 -40.85 53.66
N GLU A 236 -2.09 -40.80 54.50
CA GLU A 236 -1.09 -41.87 54.69
C GLU A 236 -1.67 -42.96 55.61
N ARG A 237 -1.55 -44.22 55.19
CA ARG A 237 -1.01 -45.33 56.00
C ARG A 237 -0.73 -46.57 55.16
#